data_AF-A0A8J6ALP6-F1
#
_entry.id   AF-A0A8J6ALP6-F1
#
_cell.length_a   1.000
_cell.length_b   1.000
_cell.length_c   1.000
_cell.angle_alpha   90.00
_cell.angle_beta   90.00
_cell.angle_gamma   90.00
#
_symmetry.space_group_name_H-M   'P 1'
#
loop_
_entity.id
_entity.type
_entity.pdbx_description
1 polymer ?
#
loop_
_entity_poly.entity_id
_entity_poly.type
_entity_poly.pdbx_seq_one_letter_code
_entity_poly.pdbx_strand_id
1 'polypeptide(L)'
;MLFFFSKPVGIRPFLVSVMLRSIYTIGLGPTLILLGAANLCNKIVFLVSFVGNRGTFTRGYRAVILDVAFLYHVAYVLVCMLGLFVHEFFYSFLLFDLVYREETLLNVIKSVTRNGRSIILTAVLALILVYLFSIIGFLFLKDDFTMEVDRLKNRTPATGSHGVPTTMLSSVMDTCMKENCSTTIPAADTVLFNPCVLVADGEYEDGIERTCDTLLMCIVTVLNQGLRNGGGVGDVLRRPSKDEPLFAARVVYDLLFYFIVIIIVLNLIFGVIIDTFADLRSEKQKKEEILKTTCFICAQGVTGSPAELWGLAVALDDDVLSGQCFGLSLGVCRPASMGQHVQVARADRCMAGDAPTC
;
A
#
# COMPACT_ATOMS: atom_id res chain seq x y z
N MET A 1 16.92 3.16 -35.51
CA MET A 1 17.70 2.37 -34.55
C MET A 1 16.77 1.67 -33.54
N LEU A 2 15.88 0.77 -33.96
CA LEU A 2 14.94 0.07 -33.05
C LEU A 2 14.66 -1.40 -33.46
N PHE A 3 15.46 -1.97 -34.36
CA PHE A 3 15.22 -3.31 -34.93
C PHE A 3 16.07 -4.44 -34.32
N PHE A 4 16.83 -4.20 -33.25
CA PHE A 4 17.79 -5.18 -32.70
C PHE A 4 17.49 -5.70 -31.28
N PHE A 5 16.34 -5.41 -30.68
CA PHE A 5 15.97 -5.99 -29.39
C PHE A 5 15.11 -7.25 -29.54
N SER A 6 15.53 -8.32 -28.88
CA SER A 6 14.84 -9.62 -28.86
C SER A 6 13.35 -9.49 -28.52
N LYS A 7 12.52 -10.36 -29.09
CA LYS A 7 11.05 -10.23 -29.22
C LYS A 7 10.24 -9.85 -27.95
N PRO A 8 10.65 -10.15 -26.70
CA PRO A 8 9.93 -9.64 -25.51
C PRO A 8 10.47 -8.29 -24.95
N VAL A 9 11.71 -7.91 -25.26
CA VAL A 9 12.36 -6.72 -24.69
C VAL A 9 12.14 -5.47 -25.56
N GLY A 10 11.87 -5.66 -26.87
CA GLY A 10 11.68 -4.57 -27.83
C GLY A 10 10.33 -3.85 -27.77
N ILE A 11 9.27 -4.49 -27.24
CA ILE A 11 7.91 -3.91 -27.25
C ILE A 11 7.79 -2.71 -26.31
N ARG A 12 8.39 -2.78 -25.12
CA ARG A 12 8.38 -1.69 -24.13
C ARG A 12 9.03 -0.40 -24.64
N PRO A 13 10.28 -0.40 -25.16
CA PRO A 13 10.90 0.82 -25.68
C PRO A 13 10.20 1.32 -26.94
N PHE A 14 9.64 0.43 -27.77
CA PHE A 14 8.82 0.83 -28.91
C PHE A 14 7.56 1.60 -28.47
N LEU A 15 6.81 1.08 -27.50
CA LEU A 15 5.61 1.77 -26.98
C LEU A 15 5.96 3.13 -26.35
N VAL A 16 7.04 3.20 -25.57
CA VAL A 16 7.51 4.48 -25.00
C VAL A 16 7.88 5.47 -26.10
N SER A 17 8.57 5.03 -27.16
CA SER A 17 8.91 5.88 -28.30
C SER A 17 7.67 6.40 -29.04
N VAL A 18 6.66 5.55 -29.25
CA VAL A 18 5.39 5.95 -29.88
C VAL A 18 4.62 6.94 -28.99
N MET A 19 4.59 6.73 -27.67
CA MET A 19 3.97 7.65 -26.72
C MET A 19 4.65 9.02 -26.72
N LEU A 20 5.99 9.06 -26.61
CA LEU A 20 6.76 10.31 -26.64
C LEU A 20 6.55 11.06 -27.96
N ARG A 21 6.52 10.34 -29.08
CA ARG A 21 6.23 10.94 -30.39
C ARG A 21 4.81 11.50 -30.46
N SER A 22 3.81 10.78 -29.96
CA SER A 22 2.41 11.23 -29.90
C SER A 22 2.27 12.52 -29.08
N ILE A 23 2.93 12.58 -27.91
CA ILE A 23 2.90 13.77 -27.04
C ILE A 23 3.50 14.98 -27.77
N TYR A 24 4.62 14.79 -28.48
CA TYR A 24 5.28 15.88 -29.22
C TYR A 24 4.47 16.37 -30.42
N THR A 25 3.76 15.47 -31.13
CA THR A 25 3.03 15.84 -32.37
C THR A 25 1.59 16.30 -32.15
N ILE A 26 0.87 15.69 -31.20
CA ILE A 26 -0.58 15.88 -31.00
C ILE A 26 -0.86 16.72 -29.73
N GLY A 27 0.13 16.84 -28.84
CA GLY A 27 -0.04 17.46 -27.53
C GLY A 27 -0.54 16.48 -26.47
N LEU A 28 -0.55 16.94 -25.22
CA LEU A 28 -0.77 16.09 -24.05
C LEU A 28 -2.24 15.67 -23.86
N GLY A 29 -3.18 16.61 -23.98
CA GLY A 29 -4.61 16.35 -23.77
C GLY A 29 -5.20 15.28 -24.71
N PRO A 30 -5.11 15.43 -26.05
CA PRO A 30 -5.69 14.45 -26.96
C PRO A 30 -4.95 13.10 -26.91
N THR A 31 -3.64 13.11 -26.63
CA THR A 31 -2.86 11.88 -26.42
C THR A 31 -3.36 11.09 -25.20
N LEU A 32 -3.71 11.76 -24.10
CA LEU A 32 -4.28 11.12 -22.92
C LEU A 32 -5.65 10.48 -23.21
N ILE A 33 -6.52 11.17 -23.95
CA ILE A 33 -7.83 10.62 -24.37
C ILE A 33 -7.64 9.38 -25.25
N LEU A 34 -6.72 9.44 -26.22
CA LEU A 34 -6.43 8.30 -27.10
C LEU A 34 -5.89 7.09 -26.31
N LEU A 35 -4.96 7.32 -25.37
CA LEU A 35 -4.40 6.28 -24.51
C LEU A 35 -5.44 5.70 -23.54
N GLY A 36 -6.31 6.55 -22.98
CA GLY A 36 -7.43 6.14 -22.13
C GLY A 36 -8.43 5.25 -22.88
N ALA A 37 -8.83 5.66 -24.09
CA ALA A 37 -9.69 4.87 -24.95
C ALA A 37 -9.05 3.54 -25.35
N ALA A 38 -7.76 3.54 -25.71
CA ALA A 38 -7.02 2.31 -26.01
C ALA A 38 -6.92 1.36 -24.81
N ASN A 39 -6.72 1.90 -23.59
CA ASN A 39 -6.71 1.12 -22.35
C ASN A 39 -8.08 0.49 -22.08
N LEU A 40 -9.15 1.27 -22.19
CA LEU A 40 -10.52 0.78 -22.04
C LEU A 40 -10.82 -0.36 -23.02
N CYS A 41 -10.50 -0.18 -24.30
CA CYS A 41 -10.66 -1.23 -25.32
C CYS A 41 -9.92 -2.51 -24.93
N ASN A 42 -8.66 -2.41 -24.49
CA ASN A 42 -7.89 -3.56 -24.03
C ASN A 42 -8.53 -4.24 -22.81
N LYS A 43 -9.00 -3.47 -21.82
CA LYS A 43 -9.65 -4.03 -20.63
C LYS A 43 -10.97 -4.74 -20.96
N ILE A 44 -11.74 -4.23 -21.93
CA ILE A 44 -12.95 -4.89 -22.42
C ILE A 44 -12.60 -6.22 -23.12
N VAL A 45 -11.59 -6.22 -24.00
CA VAL A 45 -11.12 -7.45 -24.68
C VAL A 45 -10.65 -8.48 -23.66
N PHE A 46 -9.87 -8.05 -22.65
CA PHE A 46 -9.42 -8.91 -21.56
C PHE A 46 -10.60 -9.48 -20.76
N LEU A 47 -11.59 -8.66 -20.41
CA LEU A 47 -12.79 -9.10 -19.67
C LEU A 47 -13.56 -10.17 -20.46
N VAL A 48 -13.80 -9.95 -21.75
CA VAL A 48 -14.50 -10.92 -22.62
C VAL A 48 -13.70 -12.23 -22.71
N SER A 49 -12.37 -12.14 -22.88
CA SER A 49 -11.48 -13.32 -22.91
C SER A 49 -11.49 -14.09 -21.59
N PHE A 50 -11.45 -13.38 -20.45
CA PHE A 50 -11.51 -13.98 -19.12
C PHE A 50 -12.81 -14.77 -18.90
N VAL A 51 -13.95 -14.17 -19.26
CA VAL A 51 -15.27 -14.79 -19.14
C VAL A 51 -15.40 -16.00 -20.07
N GLY A 52 -14.87 -15.90 -21.30
CA GLY A 52 -14.83 -17.01 -22.26
C GLY A 52 -14.00 -18.20 -21.78
N ASN A 53 -12.77 -17.95 -21.30
CA ASN A 53 -11.85 -19.01 -20.89
C ASN A 53 -12.30 -19.74 -19.61
N ARG A 54 -12.95 -19.03 -18.68
CA ARG A 54 -13.48 -19.63 -17.44
C ARG A 54 -14.84 -20.32 -17.62
N GLY A 55 -15.48 -20.18 -18.78
CA GLY A 55 -16.79 -20.80 -19.07
C GLY A 55 -17.92 -20.32 -18.16
N THR A 56 -17.80 -19.12 -17.57
CA THR A 56 -18.71 -18.61 -16.52
C THR A 56 -20.16 -18.43 -16.99
N PHE A 57 -20.41 -18.36 -18.30
CA PHE A 57 -21.74 -18.27 -18.91
C PHE A 57 -22.65 -19.47 -18.62
N THR A 58 -22.08 -20.65 -18.40
CA THR A 58 -22.86 -21.89 -18.19
C THR A 58 -23.51 -21.97 -16.80
N ARG A 59 -23.02 -21.20 -15.83
CA ARG A 59 -23.40 -21.30 -14.40
C ARG A 59 -24.51 -20.33 -13.97
N GLY A 60 -25.00 -19.50 -14.91
CA GLY A 60 -26.04 -18.49 -14.68
C GLY A 60 -25.53 -17.18 -14.06
N TYR A 61 -26.19 -16.06 -14.36
CA TYR A 61 -25.73 -14.70 -14.04
C TYR A 61 -25.54 -14.41 -12.53
N ARG A 62 -26.37 -14.99 -11.65
CA ARG A 62 -26.25 -14.79 -10.20
C ARG A 62 -24.94 -15.35 -9.63
N ALA A 63 -24.50 -16.51 -10.12
CA ALA A 63 -23.22 -17.09 -9.70
C ALA A 63 -22.03 -16.27 -10.20
N VAL A 64 -22.17 -15.60 -11.35
CA VAL A 64 -21.13 -14.74 -11.93
C VAL A 64 -20.95 -13.45 -11.13
N ILE A 65 -22.04 -12.80 -10.68
CA ILE A 65 -21.91 -11.58 -9.85
C ILE A 65 -21.31 -11.87 -8.48
N LEU A 66 -21.52 -13.07 -7.94
CA LEU A 66 -20.95 -13.49 -6.65
C LEU A 66 -19.46 -13.83 -6.75
N ASP A 67 -18.89 -13.96 -7.95
CA ASP A 67 -17.45 -14.19 -8.11
C ASP A 67 -16.68 -12.88 -7.95
N VAL A 68 -15.95 -12.76 -6.84
CA VAL A 68 -15.13 -11.59 -6.50
C VAL A 68 -14.08 -11.30 -7.57
N ALA A 69 -13.53 -12.33 -8.22
CA ALA A 69 -12.54 -12.13 -9.29
C ALA A 69 -13.17 -11.45 -10.50
N PHE A 70 -14.38 -11.83 -10.89
CA PHE A 70 -15.10 -11.17 -11.99
C PHE A 70 -15.48 -9.73 -11.61
N LEU A 71 -16.02 -9.53 -10.40
CA LEU A 71 -16.43 -8.20 -9.92
C LEU A 71 -15.26 -7.22 -9.88
N TYR A 72 -14.06 -7.67 -9.50
CA TYR A 72 -12.84 -6.88 -9.56
C TYR A 72 -12.59 -6.37 -10.98
N HIS A 73 -12.55 -7.25 -12.00
CA HIS A 73 -12.30 -6.84 -13.38
C HIS A 73 -13.37 -5.88 -13.94
N VAL A 74 -14.65 -6.10 -13.60
CA VAL A 74 -15.74 -5.19 -13.96
C VAL A 74 -15.54 -3.81 -13.30
N ALA A 75 -15.19 -3.78 -12.02
CA ALA A 75 -14.92 -2.53 -11.32
C ALA A 75 -13.76 -1.75 -11.97
N TYR A 76 -12.69 -2.41 -12.40
CA TYR A 76 -11.61 -1.71 -13.15
C TYR A 76 -12.08 -1.15 -14.49
N VAL A 77 -12.96 -1.85 -15.22
CA VAL A 77 -13.56 -1.29 -16.46
C VAL A 77 -14.37 -0.03 -16.13
N LEU A 78 -15.15 -0.04 -15.05
CA LEU A 78 -15.90 1.14 -14.60
C LEU A 78 -14.99 2.31 -14.23
N VAL A 79 -13.88 2.06 -13.52
CA VAL A 79 -12.90 3.10 -13.18
C VAL A 79 -12.22 3.64 -14.45
N CYS A 80 -11.91 2.80 -15.45
CA CYS A 80 -11.42 3.26 -16.75
C CYS A 80 -12.44 4.19 -17.45
N MET A 81 -13.73 3.87 -17.38
CA MET A 81 -14.79 4.73 -17.93
C MET A 81 -14.84 6.08 -17.20
N LEU A 82 -14.80 6.08 -15.87
CA LEU A 82 -14.78 7.31 -15.07
C LEU A 82 -13.52 8.15 -15.36
N GLY A 83 -12.37 7.52 -15.58
CA GLY A 83 -11.13 8.19 -15.97
C GLY A 83 -11.20 8.88 -17.34
N LEU A 84 -11.99 8.35 -18.27
CA LEU A 84 -12.15 8.91 -19.62
C LEU A 84 -13.23 10.00 -19.67
N PHE A 85 -14.34 9.83 -18.94
CA PHE A 85 -15.52 10.72 -19.04
C PHE A 85 -15.64 11.77 -17.94
N VAL A 86 -15.03 11.57 -16.76
CA VAL A 86 -15.20 12.45 -15.60
C VAL A 86 -13.93 13.25 -15.29
N HIS A 87 -12.84 12.58 -14.90
CA HIS A 87 -11.58 13.23 -14.55
C HIS A 87 -10.40 12.24 -14.60
N GLU A 88 -9.23 12.69 -15.01
CA GLU A 88 -8.01 11.89 -15.07
C GLU A 88 -7.57 11.30 -13.71
N PHE A 89 -8.02 11.85 -12.58
CA PHE A 89 -7.71 11.34 -11.24
C PHE A 89 -8.05 9.85 -11.06
N PHE A 90 -9.11 9.36 -11.71
CA PHE A 90 -9.50 7.96 -11.60
C PHE A 90 -8.45 6.99 -12.18
N TYR A 91 -7.56 7.46 -13.07
CA TYR A 91 -6.45 6.63 -13.56
C TYR A 91 -5.45 6.26 -12.46
N SER A 92 -5.37 6.99 -11.36
CA SER A 92 -4.53 6.63 -10.22
C SER A 92 -4.96 5.29 -9.59
N PHE A 93 -6.25 4.97 -9.58
CA PHE A 93 -6.74 3.69 -9.04
C PHE A 93 -6.37 2.49 -9.92
N LEU A 94 -6.18 2.69 -11.23
CA LEU A 94 -5.73 1.61 -12.14
C LEU A 94 -4.34 1.10 -11.77
N LEU A 95 -3.51 1.91 -11.11
CA LEU A 95 -2.16 1.49 -10.68
C LEU A 95 -2.20 0.36 -9.64
N PHE A 96 -3.29 0.23 -8.87
CA PHE A 96 -3.45 -0.89 -7.94
C PHE A 96 -3.56 -2.25 -8.64
N ASP A 97 -3.81 -2.30 -9.95
CA ASP A 97 -3.76 -3.54 -10.74
C ASP A 97 -2.38 -4.21 -10.67
N LEU A 98 -1.29 -3.42 -10.50
CA LEU A 98 0.07 -3.95 -10.29
C LEU A 98 0.16 -4.86 -9.07
N VAL A 99 -0.55 -4.52 -7.99
CA VAL A 99 -0.55 -5.28 -6.75
C VAL A 99 -1.15 -6.66 -6.98
N TYR A 100 -2.24 -6.77 -7.72
CA TYR A 100 -2.88 -8.06 -8.00
C TYR A 100 -2.11 -8.90 -9.03
N ARG A 101 -1.40 -8.24 -9.96
CA ARG A 101 -0.59 -8.92 -10.97
C ARG A 101 0.68 -9.55 -10.40
N GLU A 102 1.22 -8.98 -9.33
CA GLU A 102 2.50 -9.37 -8.75
C GLU A 102 2.29 -10.25 -7.51
N GLU A 103 2.63 -11.53 -7.61
CA GLU A 103 2.45 -12.49 -6.52
C GLU A 103 3.24 -12.12 -5.26
N THR A 104 4.41 -11.49 -5.44
CA THR A 104 5.25 -11.06 -4.31
C THR A 104 4.56 -9.98 -3.47
N LEU A 105 3.93 -8.98 -4.09
CA LEU A 105 3.18 -7.93 -3.41
C LEU A 105 1.89 -8.47 -2.77
N LEU A 106 1.20 -9.40 -3.44
CA LEU A 106 0.05 -10.09 -2.84
C LEU A 106 0.43 -10.83 -1.56
N ASN A 107 1.59 -11.48 -1.53
CA ASN A 107 2.05 -12.18 -0.32
C ASN A 107 2.31 -11.20 0.84
N VAL A 108 2.81 -10.00 0.55
CA VAL A 108 2.99 -8.93 1.56
C VAL A 108 1.65 -8.42 2.09
N ILE A 109 0.64 -8.27 1.25
CA ILE A 109 -0.72 -7.89 1.74
C ILE A 109 -1.36 -9.04 2.50
N LYS A 110 -1.11 -10.28 2.06
CA LYS A 110 -1.64 -11.48 2.68
C LYS A 110 -1.11 -11.65 4.11
N SER A 111 0.12 -11.28 4.42
CA SER A 111 0.63 -11.37 5.80
C SER A 111 -0.20 -10.51 6.75
N VAL A 112 -0.44 -9.25 6.38
CA VAL A 112 -1.24 -8.32 7.20
C VAL A 112 -2.72 -8.76 7.28
N THR A 113 -3.29 -9.25 6.18
CA THR A 113 -4.72 -9.60 6.12
C THR A 113 -5.05 -10.97 6.69
N ARG A 114 -4.09 -11.90 6.75
CA ARG A 114 -4.31 -13.27 7.25
C ARG A 114 -4.69 -13.29 8.73
N ASN A 115 -3.94 -12.57 9.57
CA ASN A 115 -4.24 -12.46 11.01
C ASN A 115 -4.88 -11.10 11.34
N GLY A 116 -5.65 -10.56 10.39
CA GLY A 116 -6.27 -9.23 10.51
C GLY A 116 -7.13 -9.06 11.76
N ARG A 117 -7.78 -10.12 12.25
CA ARG A 117 -8.54 -10.08 13.51
C ARG A 117 -7.67 -9.69 14.70
N SER A 118 -6.47 -10.26 14.80
CA SER A 118 -5.54 -9.97 15.89
C SER A 118 -5.02 -8.54 15.80
N ILE A 119 -4.69 -8.07 14.59
CA ILE A 119 -4.24 -6.68 14.35
C ILE A 119 -5.36 -5.68 14.68
N ILE A 120 -6.60 -5.97 14.30
CA ILE A 120 -7.75 -5.11 14.65
C ILE A 120 -7.97 -5.10 16.17
N LEU A 121 -7.89 -6.25 16.84
CA LEU A 121 -8.04 -6.32 18.29
C LEU A 121 -6.95 -5.51 19.03
N THR A 122 -5.70 -5.58 18.56
CA THR A 122 -4.59 -4.83 19.15
C THR A 122 -4.67 -3.34 18.85
N ALA A 123 -5.16 -2.95 17.66
CA ALA A 123 -5.46 -1.55 17.34
C ALA A 123 -6.61 -0.99 18.20
N VAL A 124 -7.65 -1.79 18.47
CA VAL A 124 -8.72 -1.41 19.40
C VAL A 124 -8.20 -1.27 20.82
N LEU A 125 -7.34 -2.19 21.29
CA LEU A 125 -6.65 -2.06 22.57
C LEU A 125 -5.80 -0.77 22.63
N ALA A 126 -5.07 -0.46 21.56
CA ALA A 126 -4.30 0.77 21.43
C ALA A 126 -5.20 2.01 21.56
N LEU A 127 -6.32 2.02 20.85
CA LEU A 127 -7.29 3.11 20.89
C LEU A 127 -7.89 3.30 22.29
N ILE A 128 -8.23 2.21 22.98
CA ILE A 128 -8.73 2.26 24.36
C ILE A 128 -7.66 2.84 25.30
N LEU A 129 -6.41 2.41 25.18
CA LEU A 129 -5.31 2.93 26.00
C LEU A 129 -5.10 4.43 25.75
N VAL A 130 -5.03 4.86 24.49
CA VAL A 130 -4.91 6.28 24.14
C VAL A 130 -6.10 7.08 24.65
N TYR A 131 -7.31 6.52 24.59
CA TYR A 131 -8.51 7.14 25.13
C TYR A 131 -8.41 7.37 26.65
N LEU A 132 -7.93 6.38 27.41
CA LEU A 132 -7.71 6.52 28.86
C LEU A 132 -6.68 7.61 29.17
N PHE A 133 -5.54 7.62 28.47
CA PHE A 133 -4.54 8.69 28.63
C PHE A 133 -5.11 10.06 28.25
N SER A 134 -5.95 10.15 27.22
CA SER A 134 -6.60 11.39 26.79
C SER A 134 -7.58 11.94 27.84
N ILE A 135 -8.32 11.08 28.56
CA ILE A 135 -9.16 11.52 29.69
C ILE A 135 -8.30 12.11 30.81
N ILE A 136 -7.22 11.42 31.17
CA ILE A 136 -6.30 11.89 32.22
C ILE A 136 -5.69 13.23 31.81
N GLY A 137 -5.23 13.36 30.55
CA GLY A 137 -4.72 14.60 30.00
C GLY A 137 -5.76 15.72 30.00
N PHE A 138 -7.01 15.43 29.62
CA PHE A 138 -8.09 16.42 29.61
C PHE A 138 -8.49 16.90 31.02
N LEU A 139 -8.45 16.04 32.03
CA LEU A 139 -8.85 16.39 33.40
C LEU A 139 -7.76 17.13 34.17
N PHE A 140 -6.49 16.75 33.99
CA PHE A 140 -5.40 17.25 34.83
C PHE A 140 -4.38 18.12 34.08
N LEU A 141 -4.31 18.06 32.75
CA LEU A 141 -3.25 18.68 31.93
C LEU A 141 -3.80 19.50 30.75
N LYS A 142 -5.09 19.88 30.79
CA LYS A 142 -5.79 20.58 29.70
C LYS A 142 -5.02 21.81 29.22
N ASP A 143 -4.51 22.61 30.16
CA ASP A 143 -3.87 23.89 29.89
C ASP A 143 -2.47 23.75 29.27
N ASP A 144 -1.84 22.57 29.37
CA ASP A 144 -0.52 22.29 28.82
C ASP A 144 -0.56 21.82 27.36
N PHE A 145 -1.74 21.50 26.82
CA PHE A 145 -1.94 21.13 25.41
C PHE A 145 -2.02 22.36 24.50
N THR A 146 -0.85 22.93 24.22
CA THR A 146 -0.68 24.09 23.35
C THR A 146 0.17 23.74 22.15
N MET A 147 -0.26 24.10 20.94
CA MET A 147 0.48 23.84 19.70
C MET A 147 0.73 25.12 18.92
N GLU A 148 1.91 25.22 18.34
CA GLU A 148 2.21 26.24 17.33
C GLU A 148 1.47 25.92 16.03
N VAL A 149 0.68 26.87 15.54
CA VAL A 149 -0.16 26.79 14.35
C VAL A 149 0.14 27.96 13.42
N ASP A 150 0.42 27.64 12.16
CA ASP A 150 0.52 28.64 11.10
C ASP A 150 -0.88 29.05 10.66
N ARG A 151 -1.32 30.26 11.03
CA ARG A 151 -2.62 30.77 10.57
C ARG A 151 -2.55 31.12 9.09
N LEU A 152 -3.40 30.47 8.29
CA LEU A 152 -3.62 30.83 6.90
C LEU A 152 -4.12 32.28 6.83
N LYS A 153 -3.23 33.21 6.46
CA LYS A 153 -3.58 34.60 6.16
C LYS A 153 -4.56 34.59 4.99
N ASN A 154 -5.83 34.79 5.27
CA ASN A 154 -6.86 34.87 4.25
C ASN A 154 -6.51 36.06 3.34
N ARG A 155 -6.04 35.80 2.11
CA ARG A 155 -6.02 36.82 1.07
C ARG A 155 -7.47 37.03 0.63
N THR A 156 -8.22 37.80 1.41
CA THR A 156 -9.40 38.46 0.87
C THR A 156 -8.90 39.45 -0.19
N PRO A 157 -9.32 39.35 -1.46
CA PRO A 157 -9.08 40.41 -2.43
C PRO A 157 -9.87 41.63 -1.92
N ALA A 158 -9.16 42.61 -1.36
CA ALA A 158 -9.74 43.92 -1.14
C ALA A 158 -10.23 44.43 -2.51
N THR A 159 -11.54 44.54 -2.66
CA THR A 159 -12.19 45.23 -3.76
C THR A 159 -11.83 46.71 -3.66
N GLY A 160 -10.66 47.06 -4.18
CA GLY A 160 -10.21 48.41 -4.46
C GLY A 160 -9.94 48.49 -5.95
N SER A 161 -10.90 49.08 -6.67
CA SER A 161 -10.76 49.50 -8.07
C SER A 161 -9.38 50.05 -8.37
N HIS A 162 -8.61 49.44 -9.28
CA HIS A 162 -7.84 50.12 -10.33
C HIS A 162 -7.41 49.10 -11.39
N GLY A 163 -7.58 49.49 -12.65
CA GLY A 163 -7.63 48.62 -13.82
C GLY A 163 -6.37 47.80 -14.12
N VAL A 164 -6.63 46.60 -14.64
CA VAL A 164 -5.67 45.72 -15.31
C VAL A 164 -5.28 46.33 -16.66
N PRO A 165 -3.99 46.31 -17.02
CA PRO A 165 -3.62 45.80 -18.33
C PRO A 165 -2.79 44.53 -18.20
N THR A 166 -3.34 43.50 -18.84
CA THR A 166 -2.70 42.30 -19.38
C THR A 166 -1.25 42.49 -19.82
N THR A 167 -0.33 41.64 -19.33
CA THR A 167 0.55 40.80 -20.17
C THR A 167 1.35 39.81 -19.33
N MET A 168 1.10 38.52 -19.63
CA MET A 168 1.96 37.34 -19.59
C MET A 168 3.24 37.32 -18.72
N LEU A 169 3.28 36.30 -17.87
CA LEU A 169 4.44 35.75 -17.17
C LEU A 169 5.52 35.29 -18.18
N SER A 170 6.67 35.96 -18.18
CA SER A 170 7.92 35.40 -18.72
C SER A 170 9.07 35.58 -17.74
N SER A 171 9.77 34.47 -17.49
CA SER A 171 11.22 34.35 -17.28
C SER A 171 11.91 35.16 -16.16
N VAL A 172 12.41 34.41 -15.17
CA VAL A 172 13.85 34.19 -14.90
C VAL A 172 14.77 35.42 -14.73
N MET A 173 15.36 35.47 -13.52
CA MET A 173 16.71 35.94 -13.14
C MET A 173 17.01 37.45 -13.14
N ASP A 174 17.81 37.80 -12.12
CA ASP A 174 18.75 38.93 -12.03
C ASP A 174 18.21 40.34 -11.78
N THR A 175 18.40 40.87 -10.57
CA THR A 175 19.63 41.60 -10.15
C THR A 175 19.38 42.39 -8.86
N CYS A 176 20.20 42.17 -7.83
CA CYS A 176 20.35 43.13 -6.73
C CYS A 176 21.25 44.27 -7.20
N MET A 177 20.70 45.48 -7.33
CA MET A 177 21.50 46.71 -7.32
C MET A 177 21.36 47.44 -5.99
N LYS A 178 22.51 47.91 -5.54
CA LYS A 178 22.87 48.39 -4.22
C LYS A 178 23.01 49.90 -4.33
N GLU A 179 22.23 50.68 -3.59
CA GLU A 179 22.57 52.09 -3.34
C GLU A 179 22.44 52.46 -1.86
N ASN A 180 23.37 53.33 -1.50
CA ASN A 180 23.95 53.71 -0.23
C ASN A 180 23.00 54.54 0.65
N CYS A 181 22.93 54.29 1.96
CA CYS A 181 22.19 55.13 2.89
C CYS A 181 23.15 55.71 3.95
N SER A 182 23.39 57.02 3.87
CA SER A 182 24.05 57.80 4.91
C SER A 182 23.07 58.75 5.61
N THR A 183 23.18 58.73 6.93
CA THR A 183 22.65 59.58 8.02
C THR A 183 22.27 61.03 7.70
N THR A 184 21.13 61.51 8.25
CA THR A 184 21.01 62.53 9.33
C THR A 184 19.57 63.08 9.45
N ILE A 185 19.10 63.32 10.69
CA ILE A 185 17.84 64.01 11.07
C ILE A 185 18.21 65.46 11.46
N PRO A 186 17.46 66.52 11.07
CA PRO A 186 16.49 67.13 12.02
C PRO A 186 15.20 67.75 11.41
N ALA A 187 14.12 67.62 12.19
CA ALA A 187 12.99 68.53 12.45
C ALA A 187 12.33 69.35 11.31
N ALA A 188 11.03 69.09 11.06
CA ALA A 188 9.91 70.05 11.14
C ALA A 188 8.67 69.52 10.39
N ASP A 189 7.49 69.85 10.90
CA ASP A 189 6.16 69.47 10.43
C ASP A 189 5.95 69.64 8.91
N THR A 190 5.46 68.61 8.23
CA THR A 190 4.38 68.67 7.21
C THR A 190 4.15 67.29 6.59
N VAL A 191 2.87 66.93 6.50
CA VAL A 191 2.36 65.66 5.96
C VAL A 191 2.42 65.68 4.43
N LEU A 192 3.23 64.83 3.80
CA LEU A 192 2.92 64.19 2.51
C LEU A 192 3.84 62.99 2.19
N PHE A 193 3.25 61.79 2.12
CA PHE A 193 3.69 60.59 1.38
C PHE A 193 5.18 60.21 1.38
N ASN A 194 5.56 59.34 2.32
CA ASN A 194 6.69 58.43 2.17
C ASN A 194 6.14 56.99 2.15
N PRO A 195 6.48 56.12 1.17
CA PRO A 195 6.08 54.72 1.16
C PRO A 195 7.03 53.93 2.08
N CYS A 196 7.06 54.32 3.34
CA CYS A 196 7.55 53.49 4.42
C CYS A 196 6.38 53.43 5.39
N VAL A 197 5.36 52.66 4.99
CA VAL A 197 4.42 52.12 5.97
C VAL A 197 5.30 51.44 6.99
N LEU A 198 5.37 52.04 8.18
CA LEU A 198 5.63 51.33 9.40
C LEU A 198 4.88 50.00 9.26
N VAL A 199 5.62 48.92 9.02
CA VAL A 199 5.24 47.69 9.70
C VAL A 199 5.41 48.08 11.15
N ALA A 200 4.34 48.65 11.71
CA ALA A 200 4.09 48.55 13.12
C ALA A 200 4.36 47.08 13.40
N ASP A 201 5.34 46.83 14.25
CA ASP A 201 5.54 45.58 14.92
C ASP A 201 4.25 45.33 15.69
N GLY A 202 3.23 44.89 14.94
CA GLY A 202 1.99 44.39 15.46
C GLY A 202 2.42 43.12 16.11
N GLU A 203 2.52 43.18 17.42
CA GLU A 203 2.71 42.07 18.34
C GLU A 203 2.23 40.80 17.65
N TYR A 204 3.18 39.94 17.29
CA TYR A 204 2.89 38.57 16.92
C TYR A 204 2.13 37.99 18.12
N GLU A 205 0.79 38.05 18.09
CA GLU A 205 -0.02 37.21 18.96
C GLU A 205 0.40 35.79 18.59
N ASP A 206 1.22 35.23 19.48
CA ASP A 206 1.93 33.98 19.30
C ASP A 206 1.00 32.96 18.66
N GLY A 207 1.50 32.28 17.62
CA GLY A 207 0.77 31.24 16.90
C GLY A 207 0.46 30.01 17.77
N ILE A 208 0.31 30.14 19.09
CA ILE A 208 0.09 29.06 20.04
C ILE A 208 -1.42 28.94 20.29
N GLU A 209 -2.01 27.83 19.86
CA GLU A 209 -3.43 27.52 20.05
C GLU A 209 -3.62 26.31 20.98
N ARG A 210 -4.68 26.34 21.79
CA ARG A 210 -5.03 25.24 22.70
C ARG A 210 -5.80 24.16 21.95
N THR A 211 -5.28 22.93 21.93
CA THR A 211 -5.83 21.84 21.12
C THR A 211 -6.71 20.87 21.92
N CYS A 212 -6.77 20.99 23.25
CA CYS A 212 -7.51 20.06 24.14
C CYS A 212 -8.75 20.72 24.82
N ASP A 213 -9.48 21.57 24.10
CA ASP A 213 -10.69 22.21 24.64
C ASP A 213 -11.87 21.24 24.79
N THR A 214 -11.98 20.25 23.91
CA THR A 214 -12.95 19.16 23.98
C THR A 214 -12.25 17.81 24.10
N LEU A 215 -12.90 16.82 24.73
CA LEU A 215 -12.34 15.47 24.86
C LEU A 215 -12.02 14.86 23.48
N LEU A 216 -12.86 15.10 22.48
CA LEU A 216 -12.64 14.58 21.12
C LEU A 216 -11.40 15.21 20.49
N MET A 217 -11.24 16.53 20.56
CA MET A 217 -10.03 17.19 20.05
C MET A 217 -8.78 16.70 20.79
N CYS A 218 -8.87 16.48 22.10
CA CYS A 218 -7.76 15.94 22.87
C CYS A 218 -7.35 14.53 22.41
N ILE A 219 -8.33 13.64 22.19
CA ILE A 219 -8.07 12.29 21.65
C ILE A 219 -7.42 12.36 20.28
N VAL A 220 -7.95 13.18 19.37
CA VAL A 220 -7.38 13.37 18.02
C VAL A 220 -5.97 13.92 18.09
N THR A 221 -5.71 14.85 19.01
CA THR A 221 -4.39 15.45 19.24
C THR A 221 -3.38 14.42 19.74
N VAL A 222 -3.73 13.63 20.74
CA VAL A 222 -2.85 12.58 21.28
C VAL A 222 -2.63 11.47 20.25
N LEU A 223 -3.64 11.08 19.48
CA LEU A 223 -3.51 10.08 18.42
C LEU A 223 -2.63 10.58 17.27
N ASN A 224 -2.85 11.80 16.79
CA ASN A 224 -2.16 12.31 15.60
C ASN A 224 -0.74 12.75 15.94
N GLN A 225 -0.55 13.69 16.87
CA GLN A 225 0.79 14.19 17.18
C GLN A 225 1.52 13.28 18.17
N GLY A 226 0.84 12.70 19.16
CA GLY A 226 1.49 11.86 20.19
C GLY A 226 2.03 10.52 19.66
N LEU A 227 1.31 9.85 18.74
CA LEU A 227 1.80 8.58 18.16
C LEU A 227 2.75 8.79 16.98
N ARG A 228 2.53 9.82 16.16
CA ARG A 228 3.28 10.04 14.91
C ARG A 228 4.65 10.65 15.12
N ASN A 229 4.82 11.51 16.13
CA ASN A 229 6.09 12.18 16.41
C ASN A 229 7.14 11.24 17.03
N GLY A 230 6.74 10.03 17.46
CA GLY A 230 7.65 8.97 17.92
C GLY A 230 8.23 9.14 19.33
N GLY A 231 8.31 10.37 19.86
CA GLY A 231 8.72 10.65 21.25
C GLY A 231 7.58 10.61 22.28
N GLY A 232 6.35 10.42 21.82
CA GLY A 232 5.15 10.33 22.66
C GLY A 232 4.42 11.67 22.80
N VAL A 233 3.46 11.71 23.71
CA VAL A 233 2.63 12.90 23.96
C VAL A 233 3.41 14.04 24.62
N GLY A 234 4.52 13.75 25.29
CA GLY A 234 5.35 14.74 25.98
C GLY A 234 5.93 15.83 25.07
N ASP A 235 6.16 15.53 23.78
CA ASP A 235 6.69 16.48 22.80
C ASP A 235 5.68 17.55 22.37
N VAL A 236 4.39 17.26 22.56
CA VAL A 236 3.28 18.15 22.19
C VAL A 236 2.97 19.14 23.29
N LEU A 237 3.14 18.74 24.55
CA LEU A 237 2.82 19.59 25.67
C LEU A 237 3.97 20.55 25.95
N ARG A 238 3.60 21.67 26.58
CA ARG A 238 4.57 22.65 27.07
C ARG A 238 5.55 21.98 28.05
N ARG A 239 6.82 22.38 27.96
CA ARG A 239 7.87 21.95 28.91
C ARG A 239 7.59 22.59 30.30
N PRO A 240 7.37 21.80 31.37
CA PRO A 240 7.06 22.33 32.70
C PRO A 240 8.30 22.94 33.38
N SER A 241 8.09 23.89 34.29
CA SER A 241 9.17 24.40 35.17
C SER A 241 9.43 23.44 36.33
N LYS A 242 10.62 23.51 36.95
CA LYS A 242 11.02 22.65 38.08
C LYS A 242 10.23 22.92 39.37
N ASP A 243 9.68 24.12 39.49
CA ASP A 243 9.00 24.60 40.71
C ASP A 243 7.50 24.23 40.76
N GLU A 244 6.97 23.63 39.69
CA GLU A 244 5.56 23.26 39.61
C GLU A 244 5.30 21.95 40.39
N PRO A 245 4.28 21.90 41.27
CA PRO A 245 4.02 20.72 42.10
C PRO A 245 3.63 19.47 41.29
N LEU A 246 3.21 19.66 40.03
CA LEU A 246 2.81 18.60 39.10
C LEU A 246 3.95 18.12 38.19
N PHE A 247 5.18 18.65 38.34
CA PHE A 247 6.32 18.27 37.51
C PHE A 247 6.59 16.76 37.51
N ALA A 248 6.60 16.12 38.68
CA ALA A 248 6.85 14.69 38.79
C ALA A 248 5.72 13.85 38.15
N ALA A 249 4.47 14.23 38.38
CA ALA A 249 3.32 13.54 37.79
C ALA A 249 3.30 13.66 36.26
N ARG A 250 3.69 14.84 35.73
CA ARG A 250 3.83 15.11 34.29
C ARG A 250 4.86 14.19 33.63
N VAL A 251 6.05 14.08 34.22
CA VAL A 251 7.12 13.21 33.70
C VAL A 251 6.70 11.74 33.73
N VAL A 252 6.06 11.29 34.81
CA VAL A 252 5.56 9.90 34.90
C VAL A 252 4.49 9.65 33.85
N TYR A 253 3.58 10.59 33.61
CA TYR A 253 2.56 10.47 32.57
C TYR A 253 3.18 10.32 31.17
N ASP A 254 4.17 11.15 30.82
CA ASP A 254 4.82 11.09 29.51
C ASP A 254 5.62 9.80 29.31
N LEU A 255 6.36 9.34 30.35
CA LEU A 255 7.09 8.09 30.31
C LEU A 255 6.17 6.87 30.23
N LEU A 256 5.05 6.86 30.97
CA LEU A 256 4.06 5.78 30.90
C LEU A 256 3.43 5.72 29.51
N PHE A 257 3.07 6.86 28.92
CA PHE A 257 2.55 6.88 27.55
C PHE A 257 3.56 6.31 26.55
N TYR A 258 4.83 6.73 26.64
CA TYR A 258 5.90 6.25 25.77
C TYR A 258 6.12 4.74 25.88
N PHE A 259 6.33 4.22 27.09
CA PHE A 259 6.60 2.78 27.27
C PHE A 259 5.38 1.92 26.93
N ILE A 260 4.18 2.30 27.38
CA ILE A 260 2.99 1.47 27.19
C ILE A 260 2.50 1.56 25.74
N VAL A 261 2.29 2.76 25.21
CA VAL A 261 1.63 2.91 23.91
C VAL A 261 2.64 2.78 22.76
N ILE A 262 3.77 3.47 22.81
CA ILE A 262 4.76 3.42 21.72
C ILE A 262 5.57 2.13 21.79
N ILE A 263 6.20 1.80 22.92
CA ILE A 263 7.11 0.66 22.96
C ILE A 263 6.35 -0.68 23.00
N ILE A 264 5.31 -0.83 23.81
CA ILE A 264 4.61 -2.12 23.91
C ILE A 264 3.61 -2.29 22.77
N VAL A 265 2.67 -1.35 22.59
CA VAL A 265 1.54 -1.57 21.68
C VAL A 265 1.94 -1.51 20.20
N LEU A 266 2.70 -0.50 19.75
CA LEU A 266 3.13 -0.43 18.34
C LEU A 266 4.04 -1.61 17.97
N ASN A 267 4.98 -2.00 18.85
CA ASN A 267 5.85 -3.16 18.58
C ASN A 267 5.09 -4.49 18.63
N LEU A 268 3.99 -4.60 19.39
CA LEU A 268 3.11 -5.77 19.36
C LEU A 268 2.44 -5.88 17.98
N ILE A 269 1.96 -4.78 17.39
CA ILE A 269 1.39 -4.78 16.03
C ILE A 269 2.42 -5.28 15.00
N PHE A 270 3.64 -4.72 15.03
CA PHE A 270 4.70 -5.19 14.15
C PHE A 270 5.10 -6.64 14.43
N GLY A 271 5.11 -7.06 15.70
CA GLY A 271 5.38 -8.44 16.11
C GLY A 271 4.40 -9.43 15.50
N VAL A 272 3.09 -9.13 15.54
CA VAL A 272 2.06 -9.96 14.89
C VAL A 272 2.27 -10.02 13.38
N ILE A 273 2.59 -8.90 12.74
CA ILE A 273 2.85 -8.88 11.29
C ILE A 273 4.08 -9.75 10.95
N ILE A 274 5.18 -9.63 11.70
CA ILE A 274 6.39 -10.44 11.48
C ILE A 274 6.10 -11.93 11.67
N ASP A 275 5.31 -12.29 12.69
CA ASP A 275 4.90 -13.66 12.95
C ASP A 275 4.08 -14.23 11.77
N THR A 276 3.12 -13.46 11.23
CA THR A 276 2.37 -13.89 10.04
C THR A 276 3.23 -14.07 8.79
N PHE A 277 4.30 -13.28 8.65
CA PHE A 277 5.25 -13.45 7.55
C PHE A 277 6.03 -14.77 7.67
N ALA A 278 6.43 -15.14 8.89
CA ALA A 278 7.08 -16.41 9.17
C ALA A 278 6.13 -17.59 8.88
N ASP A 279 4.86 -17.50 9.29
CA ASP A 279 3.83 -18.52 9.01
C ASP A 279 3.56 -18.72 7.51
N LEU A 280 3.41 -17.63 6.75
CA LEU A 280 3.19 -17.73 5.31
C LEU A 280 4.39 -18.37 4.59
N ARG A 281 5.61 -18.11 5.08
CA ARG A 281 6.83 -18.71 4.54
C ARG A 281 6.90 -20.20 4.84
N SER A 282 6.64 -20.60 6.09
CA SER A 282 6.69 -22.01 6.51
C SER A 282 5.62 -22.84 5.79
N GLU A 283 4.41 -22.29 5.61
CA GLU A 283 3.36 -22.97 4.83
C GLU A 283 3.69 -23.12 3.35
N LYS A 284 4.27 -22.09 2.73
CA LYS A 284 4.67 -22.17 1.32
C LYS A 284 5.75 -23.25 1.15
N GLN A 285 6.73 -23.28 2.05
CA GLN A 285 7.78 -24.30 2.04
C GLN A 285 7.21 -25.70 2.26
N LYS A 286 6.31 -25.88 3.25
CA LYS A 286 5.66 -27.17 3.50
C LYS A 286 4.84 -27.67 2.32
N LYS A 287 4.12 -26.78 1.62
CA LYS A 287 3.36 -27.15 0.41
C LYS A 287 4.28 -27.56 -0.73
N GLU A 288 5.37 -26.82 -0.93
CA GLU A 288 6.37 -27.14 -1.94
C GLU A 288 7.09 -28.46 -1.62
N GLU A 289 7.37 -28.72 -0.35
CA GLU A 289 7.93 -29.97 0.13
C GLU A 289 6.98 -31.14 -0.14
N ILE A 290 5.71 -31.07 0.29
CA ILE A 290 4.71 -32.13 0.06
C ILE A 290 4.53 -32.40 -1.43
N LEU A 291 4.50 -31.34 -2.27
CA LEU A 291 4.38 -31.49 -3.72
C LEU A 291 5.58 -32.23 -4.33
N LYS A 292 6.77 -32.10 -3.74
CA LYS A 292 8.01 -32.75 -4.20
C LYS A 292 8.22 -34.14 -3.60
N THR A 293 7.78 -34.38 -2.37
CA THR A 293 8.12 -35.60 -1.60
C THR A 293 6.98 -36.59 -1.49
N THR A 294 5.73 -36.18 -1.71
CA THR A 294 4.55 -37.01 -1.49
C THR A 294 3.71 -37.12 -2.76
N CYS A 295 3.33 -38.34 -3.14
CA CYS A 295 2.42 -38.53 -4.27
C CYS A 295 0.98 -38.13 -3.88
N PHE A 296 0.32 -37.30 -4.71
CA PHE A 296 -1.04 -36.78 -4.43
C PHE A 296 -2.11 -37.87 -4.32
N ILE A 297 -1.93 -39.03 -4.96
CA ILE A 297 -2.95 -40.10 -4.98
C ILE A 297 -2.73 -41.12 -3.87
N CYS A 298 -1.52 -41.69 -3.77
CA CYS A 298 -1.25 -42.76 -2.81
C CYS A 298 -0.74 -42.25 -1.46
N ALA A 299 -0.46 -40.94 -1.32
CA ALA A 299 0.01 -40.29 -0.11
C ALA A 299 1.29 -40.89 0.52
N GLN A 300 2.05 -41.67 -0.25
CA GLN A 300 3.32 -42.24 0.18
C GLN A 300 4.46 -41.25 -0.07
N GLY A 301 5.38 -41.15 0.90
CA GLY A 301 6.59 -40.34 0.80
C GLY A 301 7.67 -41.03 -0.04
N VAL A 302 8.42 -40.26 -0.83
CA VAL A 302 9.59 -40.75 -1.57
C VAL A 302 10.73 -40.95 -0.59
N THR A 303 10.85 -42.15 0.00
CA THR A 303 12.01 -42.55 0.80
C THR A 303 13.02 -43.25 -0.11
N GLY A 304 13.90 -42.48 -0.75
CA GLY A 304 14.99 -43.02 -1.56
C GLY A 304 16.24 -42.15 -1.45
N SER A 305 17.40 -42.77 -1.28
CA SER A 305 18.69 -42.06 -1.32
C SER A 305 18.93 -41.50 -2.73
N PRO A 306 19.67 -40.37 -2.89
CA PRO A 306 19.87 -39.75 -4.20
C PRO A 306 20.43 -40.72 -5.26
N ALA A 307 21.19 -41.74 -4.85
CA ALA A 307 21.83 -42.71 -5.75
C ALA A 307 20.85 -43.72 -6.40
N GLU A 308 19.72 -44.02 -5.78
CA GLU A 308 18.71 -44.95 -6.35
C GLU A 308 17.76 -44.26 -7.34
N LEU A 309 17.71 -42.92 -7.34
CA LEU A 309 16.86 -42.09 -8.20
C LEU A 309 17.45 -41.81 -9.60
N TRP A 310 18.78 -41.84 -9.76
CA TRP A 310 19.43 -41.60 -11.08
C TRP A 310 19.14 -42.70 -12.11
N GLY A 311 18.75 -43.91 -11.67
CA GLY A 311 18.30 -44.97 -12.57
C GLY A 311 16.87 -44.80 -13.10
N LEU A 312 16.02 -44.02 -12.41
CA LEU A 312 14.63 -43.76 -12.82
C LEU A 312 14.43 -42.38 -13.46
N ALA A 313 15.24 -41.37 -13.10
CA ALA A 313 15.08 -40.00 -13.59
C ALA A 313 15.34 -39.86 -15.11
N VAL A 314 16.17 -40.73 -15.70
CA VAL A 314 16.44 -40.71 -17.15
C VAL A 314 15.20 -41.07 -17.99
N ALA A 315 14.16 -41.68 -17.40
CA ALA A 315 12.96 -42.06 -18.14
C ALA A 315 11.83 -41.00 -18.14
N LEU A 316 11.96 -39.89 -17.40
CA LEU A 316 10.85 -38.94 -17.21
C LEU A 316 10.87 -37.72 -18.15
N ASP A 317 12.02 -37.35 -18.73
CA ASP A 317 12.13 -36.16 -19.59
C ASP A 317 11.79 -36.44 -21.07
N ASP A 318 11.87 -37.68 -21.56
CA ASP A 318 11.63 -38.00 -22.98
C ASP A 318 10.14 -38.21 -23.34
N ASP A 319 9.25 -38.47 -22.37
CA ASP A 319 7.86 -38.87 -22.65
C ASP A 319 6.85 -37.70 -22.81
N VAL A 320 7.29 -36.44 -22.70
CA VAL A 320 6.39 -35.27 -22.76
C VAL A 320 6.15 -34.74 -24.20
N LEU A 321 6.88 -35.23 -25.22
CA LEU A 321 6.77 -34.70 -26.59
C LEU A 321 5.97 -35.55 -27.62
N SER A 322 5.52 -36.74 -27.27
CA SER A 322 4.73 -37.58 -28.19
C SER A 322 3.31 -37.75 -27.65
N GLY A 323 2.33 -37.14 -28.32
CA GLY A 323 0.90 -37.20 -27.97
C GLY A 323 0.27 -38.59 -28.13
N GLN A 324 0.77 -39.58 -27.40
CA GLN A 324 0.21 -40.92 -27.27
C GLN A 324 -0.13 -41.18 -25.80
N CYS A 325 -1.40 -40.97 -25.46
CA CYS A 325 -1.99 -41.49 -24.22
C CYS A 325 -2.07 -43.03 -24.30
N PHE A 326 -0.97 -43.72 -24.03
CA PHE A 326 -1.02 -45.06 -23.45
C PHE A 326 -1.01 -44.90 -21.94
N GLY A 327 -1.87 -45.68 -21.25
CA GLY A 327 -2.18 -45.51 -19.84
C GLY A 327 -1.03 -45.79 -18.88
N LEU A 328 -0.09 -44.85 -18.76
CA LEU A 328 0.73 -44.62 -17.58
C LEU A 328 0.30 -43.30 -16.93
N SER A 329 -0.97 -43.24 -16.55
CA SER A 329 -1.40 -42.21 -15.59
C SER A 329 -1.04 -42.70 -14.20
N LEU A 330 -0.21 -41.89 -13.54
CA LEU A 330 0.02 -41.81 -12.10
C LEU A 330 1.08 -42.76 -11.55
N GLY A 331 2.04 -42.15 -10.85
CA GLY A 331 3.14 -42.81 -10.16
C GLY A 331 2.66 -44.00 -9.35
N VAL A 332 2.94 -45.19 -9.86
CA VAL A 332 2.88 -46.42 -9.11
C VAL A 332 4.17 -46.49 -8.30
N CYS A 333 4.09 -46.23 -7.00
CA CYS A 333 5.13 -46.62 -6.06
C CYS A 333 5.32 -48.14 -6.18
N ARG A 334 6.52 -48.57 -6.58
CA ARG A 334 6.91 -49.97 -6.54
C ARG A 334 7.11 -50.35 -5.06
N PRO A 335 6.38 -51.33 -4.51
CA PRO A 335 6.65 -51.80 -3.15
C PRO A 335 8.01 -52.49 -3.14
N ALA A 336 8.86 -52.11 -2.18
CA ALA A 336 10.18 -52.68 -1.98
C ALA A 336 10.10 -54.06 -1.27
N SER A 337 9.34 -55.02 -1.80
CA SER A 337 9.44 -56.44 -1.41
C SER A 337 8.52 -57.34 -2.24
N MET A 338 8.96 -57.79 -3.41
CA MET A 338 8.83 -59.19 -3.86
C MET A 338 9.42 -59.29 -5.28
N GLY A 339 10.24 -60.32 -5.50
CA GLY A 339 10.84 -60.61 -6.79
C GLY A 339 9.80 -60.84 -7.89
N GLN A 340 10.24 -60.55 -9.11
CA GLN A 340 9.76 -61.04 -10.41
C GLN A 340 8.52 -61.94 -10.35
N HIS A 341 7.35 -61.40 -10.66
CA HIS A 341 6.36 -62.04 -11.55
C HIS A 341 5.30 -61.01 -11.94
N VAL A 342 5.22 -60.73 -13.24
CA VAL A 342 4.18 -59.91 -13.85
C VAL A 342 2.89 -60.72 -13.85
N GLN A 343 1.89 -60.31 -13.06
CA GLN A 343 0.50 -60.67 -13.30
C GLN A 343 -0.31 -59.42 -13.58
N VAL A 344 -0.89 -59.38 -14.78
CA VAL A 344 -1.84 -58.36 -15.22
C VAL A 344 -3.18 -58.65 -14.55
N ALA A 345 -3.51 -57.91 -13.49
CA ALA A 345 -4.83 -57.95 -12.89
C ALA A 345 -5.74 -56.93 -13.59
N ARG A 346 -6.76 -57.45 -14.29
CA ARG A 346 -7.85 -56.67 -14.89
C ARG A 346 -8.72 -56.09 -13.77
N ALA A 347 -9.11 -54.84 -13.91
CA ALA A 347 -9.97 -54.11 -12.98
C ALA A 347 -11.35 -54.78 -12.86
N ASP A 348 -11.59 -55.53 -11.78
CA ASP A 348 -12.93 -55.96 -11.33
C ASP A 348 -12.89 -56.48 -9.88
N ARG A 349 -12.72 -55.56 -8.90
CA ARG A 349 -13.31 -55.65 -7.54
C ARG A 349 -12.78 -54.55 -6.61
N CYS A 350 -13.63 -53.57 -6.30
CA CYS A 350 -13.56 -52.89 -5.02
C CYS A 350 -14.24 -53.80 -3.98
N MET A 351 -13.46 -54.47 -3.14
CA MET A 351 -13.95 -55.06 -1.89
C MET A 351 -13.15 -54.43 -0.75
N ALA A 352 -13.89 -53.84 0.18
CA ALA A 352 -13.42 -53.46 1.49
C ALA A 352 -12.82 -54.66 2.22
N GLY A 353 -11.73 -54.46 2.97
CA GLY A 353 -11.20 -55.51 3.84
C GLY A 353 -9.74 -55.29 4.24
N ASP A 354 -9.58 -54.94 5.52
CA ASP A 354 -8.46 -55.22 6.42
C ASP A 354 -7.07 -54.61 6.18
N ALA A 355 -6.69 -53.79 7.17
CA ALA A 355 -5.31 -53.44 7.46
C ALA A 355 -4.51 -54.68 7.87
N PRO A 356 -3.25 -54.82 7.43
CA PRO A 356 -2.26 -55.57 8.17
C PRO A 356 -1.38 -54.62 8.97
N THR A 357 -1.42 -54.81 10.28
CA THR A 357 -0.32 -54.53 11.20
C THR A 357 0.98 -55.17 10.70
N CYS A 358 2.05 -54.38 10.62
CA CYS A 358 3.41 -54.70 11.07
C CYS A 358 4.24 -53.42 11.05
#